data_AF-A0A8J8C0D3-F1
#
_entry.id   AF-A0A8J8C0D3-F1
#
_cell.length_a   1.000
_cell.length_b   1.000
_cell.length_c   1.000
_cell.angle_alpha   90.00
_cell.angle_beta   90.00
_cell.angle_gamma   90.00
#
_symmetry.space_group_name_H-M   'P 1'
#
loop_
_entity.id
_entity.type
_entity.pdbx_description
1 polymer ?
#
loop_
_entity_poly.entity_id
_entity_poly.type
_entity_poly.pdbx_seq_one_letter_code
_entity_poly.pdbx_strand_id
1 'polypeptide(L)'
;MQCPVCGRYIQRERTICIYCGHRMGNEKQNENEDKKQKKRTNYVIALFLVAAITLSFFHFLRYDTESAEKLVQAAKKEVEKGSELLQKVEYEFYTLREIQLEAADHISPERNYASQSREKVRSILLDLDAAEPAFTRAEEFLEKTERLRLPGWYRQYVDLQKEIVQKYKEYCTSLRTLSNNFTVYYTFAEYYLTGEQLMVNLMNDMDRGNDHLEREDYTFACAAYDSALTQLKEAQRVYATASHLINLAYMHDLLSNLNYLERALYTLSEAAHQMEVENVETATFLADLGEKEIESMVSMNKLQSKTQITEWYKSNITNVFEKIDALKSEIEELNNQAKVILS
;
A
#
# COMPACT_ATOMS: atom_id res chain seq x y z
N MET A 1 -64.24 50.60 61.09
CA MET A 1 -63.48 51.24 59.99
C MET A 1 -64.38 52.25 59.31
N GLN A 2 -63.82 53.36 58.83
CA GLN A 2 -64.61 54.41 58.17
C GLN A 2 -64.75 54.08 56.68
N CYS A 3 -65.95 54.24 56.11
CA CYS A 3 -66.14 54.06 54.67
C CYS A 3 -65.38 55.15 53.90
N PRO A 4 -64.54 54.82 52.91
CA PRO A 4 -63.80 55.81 52.13
C PRO A 4 -64.72 56.66 51.24
N VAL A 5 -65.94 56.20 50.96
CA VAL A 5 -66.89 56.91 50.08
C VAL A 5 -67.83 57.82 50.86
N CYS A 6 -68.44 57.32 51.95
CA CYS A 6 -69.47 58.08 52.67
C CYS A 6 -69.05 58.58 54.05
N GLY A 7 -67.82 58.33 54.49
CA GLY A 7 -67.27 58.84 55.74
C GLY A 7 -67.92 58.31 57.02
N ARG A 8 -68.89 57.40 56.95
CA ARG A 8 -69.54 56.83 58.14
C ARG A 8 -68.72 55.68 58.74
N TYR A 9 -68.78 55.57 60.06
CA TYR A 9 -68.15 54.48 60.81
C TYR A 9 -68.93 53.17 60.65
N ILE A 10 -68.23 52.10 60.25
CA ILE A 10 -68.78 50.76 60.06
C ILE A 10 -68.07 49.79 61.02
N GLN A 11 -68.82 48.79 61.52
CA GLN A 11 -68.26 47.65 62.25
C GLN A 11 -67.17 46.94 61.44
N ARG A 12 -66.06 46.57 62.10
CA ARG A 12 -64.82 46.08 61.45
C ARG A 12 -64.99 44.82 60.59
N GLU A 13 -66.05 44.05 60.77
CA GLU A 13 -66.25 42.76 60.09
C GLU A 13 -67.12 42.84 58.83
N ARG A 14 -67.69 44.01 58.51
CA ARG A 14 -68.57 44.14 57.33
C ARG A 14 -67.77 44.43 56.06
N THR A 15 -67.93 43.56 55.07
CA THR A 15 -67.32 43.67 53.74
C THR A 15 -68.05 44.65 52.81
N ILE A 16 -69.19 45.22 53.23
CA ILE A 16 -69.98 46.17 52.45
C ILE A 16 -70.51 47.28 53.37
N CYS A 17 -70.40 48.54 52.92
CA CYS A 17 -70.98 49.68 53.61
C CYS A 17 -72.50 49.70 53.47
N ILE A 18 -73.22 49.46 54.56
CA ILE A 18 -74.69 49.46 54.60
C ILE A 18 -75.36 50.79 54.21
N TYR A 19 -74.62 51.90 54.26
CA TYR A 19 -75.16 53.22 53.96
C TYR A 19 -75.01 53.65 52.50
N CYS A 20 -74.06 53.08 51.76
CA CYS A 20 -73.78 53.52 50.37
C CYS A 20 -73.57 52.35 49.40
N GLY A 21 -73.62 51.11 49.87
CA GLY A 21 -73.42 49.92 49.03
C GLY A 21 -71.96 49.67 48.61
N HIS A 22 -71.00 50.53 48.99
CA HIS A 22 -69.60 50.36 48.61
C HIS A 22 -69.00 49.09 49.24
N ARG A 23 -68.46 48.19 48.41
CA ARG A 23 -67.76 46.98 48.87
C ARG A 23 -66.39 47.37 49.41
N MET A 24 -66.15 47.07 50.67
CA MET A 24 -64.89 47.28 51.38
C MET A 24 -63.95 46.12 51.03
N GLY A 25 -63.38 46.15 49.83
CA GLY A 25 -62.52 45.09 49.30
C GLY A 25 -61.06 45.26 49.71
N ASN A 26 -60.47 44.21 50.28
CA ASN A 26 -59.03 44.10 50.56
C ASN A 26 -58.24 44.00 49.24
N GLU A 27 -57.89 45.14 48.63
CA GLU A 27 -57.05 45.17 47.40
C GLU A 27 -55.66 44.52 47.61
N LYS A 28 -55.15 44.48 48.84
CA LYS A 28 -53.81 43.93 49.15
C LYS A 28 -53.72 42.41 49.25
N GLN A 29 -54.83 41.69 49.40
CA GLN A 29 -54.82 40.21 49.42
C GLN A 29 -54.88 39.63 48.00
N ASN A 30 -55.66 40.23 47.11
CA ASN A 30 -55.76 39.78 45.71
C ASN A 30 -54.48 40.04 44.91
N GLU A 31 -53.78 41.17 45.09
CA GLU A 31 -52.51 41.42 44.40
C GLU A 31 -51.38 40.45 44.78
N ASN A 32 -51.37 39.98 46.04
CA ASN A 32 -50.37 39.04 46.52
C ASN A 32 -50.67 37.61 46.08
N GLU A 33 -51.95 37.20 46.02
CA GLU A 33 -52.36 35.91 45.47
C GLU A 33 -52.14 35.85 43.95
N ASP A 34 -52.50 36.90 43.20
CA ASP A 34 -52.24 36.98 41.75
C ASP A 34 -50.74 36.97 41.43
N LYS A 35 -49.89 37.69 42.20
CA LYS A 35 -48.43 37.64 42.02
C LYS A 35 -47.84 36.26 42.35
N LYS A 36 -48.36 35.56 43.36
CA LYS A 36 -47.94 34.19 43.72
C LYS A 36 -48.38 33.18 42.66
N GLN A 37 -49.60 33.33 42.15
CA GLN A 37 -50.17 32.49 41.11
C GLN A 37 -49.40 32.68 39.79
N LYS A 38 -49.14 33.92 39.36
CA LYS A 38 -48.35 34.24 38.16
C LYS A 38 -46.91 33.73 38.24
N LYS A 39 -46.25 33.79 39.40
CA LYS A 39 -44.94 33.16 39.63
C LYS A 39 -44.98 31.64 39.52
N ARG A 40 -46.00 30.99 40.10
CA ARG A 40 -46.19 29.52 39.96
C ARG A 40 -46.44 29.11 38.52
N THR A 41 -47.30 29.83 37.79
CA THR A 41 -47.58 29.54 36.38
C THR A 41 -46.33 29.71 35.52
N ASN A 42 -45.57 30.79 35.71
CA ASN A 42 -44.30 30.98 34.99
C ASN A 42 -43.26 29.90 35.32
N TYR A 43 -43.19 29.43 36.57
CA TYR A 43 -42.29 28.35 36.96
C TYR A 43 -42.69 27.02 36.31
N VAL A 44 -43.99 26.71 36.26
CA VAL A 44 -44.51 25.51 35.60
C VAL A 44 -44.27 25.57 34.08
N ILE A 45 -44.51 26.71 33.44
CA ILE A 45 -44.24 26.91 32.01
C ILE A 45 -42.74 26.76 31.71
N ALA A 46 -41.86 27.33 32.54
CA ALA A 46 -40.41 27.17 32.41
C ALA A 46 -39.99 25.70 32.56
N LEU A 47 -40.56 24.97 33.51
CA LEU A 47 -40.29 23.55 33.72
C LEU A 47 -40.77 22.69 32.54
N PHE A 48 -41.94 22.99 31.97
CA PHE A 48 -42.45 22.35 30.76
C PHE A 48 -41.59 22.67 29.53
N LEU A 49 -41.12 23.90 29.37
CA LEU A 49 -40.21 24.28 28.28
C LEU A 49 -38.86 23.59 28.41
N VAL A 50 -38.28 23.55 29.61
CA VAL A 50 -37.03 22.82 29.86
C VAL A 50 -37.23 21.33 29.60
N ALA A 51 -38.32 20.73 30.10
CA ALA A 51 -38.66 19.34 29.84
C ALA A 51 -38.84 19.06 28.34
N ALA A 52 -39.60 19.89 27.62
CA ALA A 52 -39.81 19.76 26.17
C ALA A 52 -38.50 19.90 25.39
N ILE A 53 -37.67 20.89 25.71
CA ILE A 53 -36.35 21.07 25.08
C ILE A 53 -35.45 19.86 25.36
N THR A 54 -35.42 19.35 26.60
CA THR A 54 -34.63 18.16 26.93
C THR A 54 -35.15 16.90 26.25
N LEU A 55 -36.46 16.70 26.16
CA LEU A 55 -37.09 15.57 25.46
C LEU A 55 -36.85 15.64 23.95
N SER A 56 -37.02 16.82 23.33
CA SER A 56 -36.73 17.03 21.91
C SER A 56 -35.23 16.85 21.62
N PHE A 57 -34.36 17.32 22.51
CA PHE A 57 -32.90 17.11 22.39
C PHE A 57 -32.53 15.63 22.52
N PHE A 58 -33.13 14.91 23.47
CA PHE A 58 -32.93 13.46 23.62
C PHE A 58 -33.43 12.66 22.42
N HIS A 59 -34.62 13.01 21.90
CA HIS A 59 -35.20 12.32 20.75
C HIS A 59 -34.39 12.58 19.46
N PHE A 60 -33.83 13.79 19.32
CA PHE A 60 -32.94 14.17 18.23
C PHE A 60 -31.59 13.45 18.32
N LEU A 61 -30.97 13.42 19.51
CA LEU A 61 -29.74 12.66 19.74
C LEU A 61 -29.91 11.17 19.45
N ARG A 62 -31.04 10.59 19.84
CA ARG A 62 -31.34 9.18 19.57
C ARG A 62 -31.41 8.88 18.07
N TYR A 63 -32.05 9.75 17.29
CA TYR A 63 -32.14 9.62 15.84
C TYR A 63 -30.79 9.73 15.14
N ASP A 64 -29.96 10.71 15.55
CA ASP A 64 -28.61 10.88 15.03
C ASP A 64 -27.71 9.70 15.40
N THR A 65 -27.85 9.13 16.61
CA THR A 65 -27.10 7.93 17.00
C THR A 65 -27.52 6.67 16.24
N GLU A 66 -28.82 6.48 15.96
CA GLU A 66 -29.29 5.34 15.14
C GLU A 66 -28.81 5.47 13.68
N SER A 67 -28.75 6.69 13.16
CA SER A 67 -28.24 6.96 11.81
C SER A 67 -26.72 6.75 11.74
N ALA A 68 -25.98 7.21 12.75
CA ALA A 68 -24.54 6.97 12.89
C ALA A 68 -24.22 5.48 12.97
N GLU A 69 -24.98 4.71 13.74
CA GLU A 69 -24.75 3.28 13.88
C GLU A 69 -24.86 2.53 12.54
N LYS A 70 -25.84 2.90 11.71
CA LYS A 70 -25.96 2.33 10.36
C LYS A 70 -24.77 2.67 9.46
N LEU A 71 -24.28 3.91 9.52
CA LEU A 71 -23.13 4.35 8.73
C LEU A 71 -21.84 3.66 9.21
N VAL A 72 -21.62 3.55 10.51
CA VAL A 72 -20.46 2.86 11.07
C VAL A 72 -20.50 1.37 10.76
N GLN A 73 -21.67 0.72 10.84
CA GLN A 73 -21.81 -0.69 10.42
C GLN A 73 -21.52 -0.88 8.93
N ALA A 74 -21.95 0.04 8.08
CA ALA A 74 -21.61 0.02 6.66
C ALA A 74 -20.10 0.19 6.45
N ALA A 75 -19.45 1.11 7.18
CA ALA A 75 -18.01 1.28 7.14
C ALA A 75 -17.26 0.00 7.56
N LYS A 76 -17.66 -0.62 8.68
CA LYS A 76 -17.08 -1.88 9.15
C LYS A 76 -17.19 -3.00 8.13
N LYS A 77 -18.34 -3.14 7.46
CA LYS A 77 -18.54 -4.15 6.42
C LYS A 77 -17.59 -3.95 5.23
N GLU A 78 -17.36 -2.70 4.84
CA GLU A 78 -16.38 -2.40 3.79
C GLU A 78 -14.94 -2.67 4.27
N VAL A 79 -14.59 -2.32 5.51
CA VAL A 79 -13.28 -2.65 6.09
C VAL A 79 -13.05 -4.16 6.14
N GLU A 80 -14.03 -4.93 6.59
CA GLU A 80 -13.97 -6.40 6.66
C GLU A 80 -13.70 -6.98 5.27
N LYS A 81 -14.52 -6.61 4.28
CA LYS A 81 -14.34 -7.01 2.88
C LYS A 81 -12.96 -6.67 2.34
N GLY A 82 -12.48 -5.44 2.58
CA GLY A 82 -11.14 -5.02 2.14
C GLY A 82 -10.05 -5.83 2.83
N SER A 83 -10.17 -6.04 4.15
CA SER A 83 -9.17 -6.73 4.96
C SER A 83 -9.02 -8.22 4.62
N GLU A 84 -10.12 -8.91 4.28
CA GLU A 84 -10.09 -10.30 3.82
C GLU A 84 -9.28 -10.44 2.52
N LEU A 85 -9.48 -9.50 1.58
CA LEU A 85 -8.69 -9.45 0.34
C LEU A 85 -7.22 -9.15 0.63
N LEU A 86 -6.92 -8.19 1.51
CA LEU A 86 -5.53 -7.89 1.88
C LEU A 86 -4.83 -9.09 2.53
N GLN A 87 -5.52 -9.86 3.39
CA GLN A 87 -4.96 -11.07 4.00
C GLN A 87 -4.66 -12.15 2.96
N LYS A 88 -5.56 -12.34 1.98
CA LYS A 88 -5.32 -13.26 0.86
C LYS A 88 -4.09 -12.82 0.05
N VAL A 89 -4.02 -11.54 -0.31
CA VAL A 89 -2.90 -10.94 -1.05
C VAL A 89 -1.58 -11.13 -0.30
N GLU A 90 -1.56 -10.81 1.00
CA GLU A 90 -0.41 -10.99 1.88
C GLU A 90 0.05 -12.45 1.90
N TYR A 91 -0.87 -13.39 2.10
CA TYR A 91 -0.56 -14.81 2.08
C TYR A 91 0.09 -15.23 0.76
N GLU A 92 -0.43 -14.76 -0.38
CA GLU A 92 0.16 -15.06 -1.67
C GLU A 92 1.59 -14.50 -1.81
N PHE A 93 1.87 -13.31 -1.29
CA PHE A 93 3.24 -12.77 -1.24
C PHE A 93 4.19 -13.62 -0.40
N TYR A 94 3.76 -14.16 0.74
CA TYR A 94 4.59 -15.03 1.58
C TYR A 94 4.97 -16.36 0.93
N THR A 95 4.26 -16.78 -0.14
CA THR A 95 4.63 -17.97 -0.92
C THR A 95 5.71 -17.72 -1.97
N LEU A 96 6.06 -16.46 -2.21
CA LEU A 96 7.12 -16.05 -3.13
C LEU A 96 8.48 -16.17 -2.44
N ARG A 97 9.51 -16.60 -3.16
CA ARG A 97 10.86 -16.79 -2.62
C ARG A 97 11.94 -16.08 -3.44
N GLU A 98 13.07 -15.83 -2.79
CA GLU A 98 14.28 -15.38 -3.47
C GLU A 98 14.74 -16.40 -4.54
N ILE A 99 15.25 -15.88 -5.66
CA ILE A 99 15.83 -16.65 -6.76
C ILE A 99 17.25 -17.09 -6.41
N GLN A 100 17.58 -18.33 -6.73
CA GLN A 100 18.93 -18.88 -6.54
C GLN A 100 19.79 -18.69 -7.80
N LEU A 101 20.61 -17.64 -7.83
CA LEU A 101 21.37 -17.26 -9.04
C LEU A 101 22.69 -18.04 -9.27
N GLU A 102 23.09 -18.95 -8.37
CA GLU A 102 24.49 -19.42 -8.30
C GLU A 102 24.79 -20.74 -9.03
N ALA A 103 23.81 -21.59 -9.28
CA ALA A 103 24.05 -22.93 -9.82
C ALA A 103 23.65 -23.00 -11.30
N ALA A 104 24.61 -23.36 -12.16
CA ALA A 104 24.37 -23.55 -13.59
C ALA A 104 23.23 -24.55 -13.86
N ASP A 105 23.15 -25.62 -13.06
CA ASP A 105 22.09 -26.64 -13.13
C ASP A 105 20.70 -26.12 -12.73
N HIS A 106 20.63 -24.93 -12.13
CA HIS A 106 19.39 -24.30 -11.67
C HIS A 106 18.93 -23.14 -12.55
N ILE A 107 19.69 -22.74 -13.58
CA ILE A 107 19.33 -21.60 -14.46
C ILE A 107 17.92 -21.77 -15.05
N SER A 108 17.63 -22.92 -15.66
CA SER A 108 16.33 -23.17 -16.29
C SER A 108 15.17 -23.29 -15.28
N PRO A 109 15.29 -24.09 -14.20
CA PRO A 109 14.29 -24.12 -13.12
C PRO A 109 14.01 -22.74 -12.50
N GLU A 110 15.04 -21.97 -12.19
CA GLU A 110 14.91 -20.66 -11.55
C GLU A 110 14.31 -19.62 -12.50
N ARG A 111 14.66 -19.66 -13.79
CA ARG A 111 14.05 -18.79 -14.81
C ARG A 111 12.56 -19.10 -14.95
N ASN A 112 12.18 -20.37 -14.98
CA ASN A 112 10.78 -20.78 -15.03
C ASN A 112 10.02 -20.33 -13.78
N TYR A 113 10.62 -20.48 -12.60
CA TYR A 113 10.04 -20.00 -11.36
C TYR A 113 9.87 -18.47 -11.35
N ALA A 114 10.87 -17.71 -11.84
CA ALA A 114 10.77 -16.25 -11.97
C ALA A 114 9.61 -15.84 -12.90
N SER A 115 9.49 -16.48 -14.07
CA SER A 115 8.38 -16.23 -15.00
C SER A 115 7.02 -16.54 -14.39
N GLN A 116 6.87 -17.66 -13.69
CA GLN A 116 5.62 -18.04 -13.03
C GLN A 116 5.27 -17.08 -11.88
N SER A 117 6.28 -16.69 -11.12
CA SER A 117 6.13 -15.76 -10.01
C SER A 117 5.71 -14.37 -10.50
N ARG A 118 6.23 -13.91 -11.64
CA ARG A 118 5.77 -12.66 -12.28
C ARG A 118 4.29 -12.72 -12.64
N GLU A 119 3.81 -13.83 -13.18
CA GLU A 119 2.39 -13.99 -13.50
C GLU A 119 1.52 -14.04 -12.24
N LYS A 120 2.02 -14.70 -11.18
CA LYS A 120 1.37 -14.67 -9.87
C LYS A 120 1.30 -13.26 -9.28
N VAL A 121 2.35 -12.47 -9.39
CA VAL A 121 2.35 -11.08 -8.92
C VAL A 121 1.32 -10.23 -9.67
N ARG A 122 1.09 -10.50 -10.97
CA ARG A 122 0.01 -9.86 -11.72
C ARG A 122 -1.38 -10.23 -11.21
N SER A 123 -1.62 -11.50 -10.87
CA SER A 123 -2.91 -11.90 -10.28
C SER A 123 -3.13 -11.26 -8.91
N ILE A 124 -2.08 -11.17 -8.09
CA ILE A 124 -2.13 -10.49 -6.79
C ILE A 124 -2.54 -9.02 -6.93
N LEU A 125 -2.02 -8.32 -7.96
CA LEU A 125 -2.35 -6.92 -8.20
C LEU A 125 -3.85 -6.70 -8.45
N LEU A 126 -4.52 -7.64 -9.15
CA LEU A 126 -5.97 -7.56 -9.39
C LEU A 126 -6.79 -7.64 -8.09
N ASP A 127 -6.40 -8.52 -7.17
CA ASP A 127 -7.04 -8.62 -5.86
C ASP A 127 -6.81 -7.36 -5.01
N LEU A 128 -5.62 -6.76 -5.11
CA LEU A 128 -5.28 -5.51 -4.43
C LEU A 128 -6.11 -4.33 -4.95
N ASP A 129 -6.27 -4.23 -6.28
CA ASP A 129 -7.10 -3.21 -6.93
C ASP A 129 -8.59 -3.36 -6.56
N ALA A 130 -9.04 -4.58 -6.24
CA ALA A 130 -10.38 -4.82 -5.74
C ALA A 130 -10.56 -4.43 -4.25
N ALA A 131 -9.49 -4.46 -3.45
CA ALA A 131 -9.52 -4.14 -2.02
C ALA A 131 -9.55 -2.63 -1.74
N GLU A 132 -8.76 -1.84 -2.47
CA GLU A 132 -8.59 -0.39 -2.24
C GLU A 132 -9.91 0.42 -2.20
N PRO A 133 -10.88 0.20 -3.12
CA PRO A 133 -12.14 0.93 -3.10
C PRO A 133 -12.97 0.70 -1.83
N ALA A 134 -12.77 -0.43 -1.13
CA ALA A 134 -13.50 -0.73 0.10
C ALA A 134 -13.11 0.24 1.23
N PHE A 135 -11.81 0.50 1.40
CA PHE A 135 -11.35 1.45 2.42
C PHE A 135 -11.75 2.89 2.10
N THR A 136 -11.80 3.27 0.82
CA THR A 136 -12.32 4.58 0.40
C THR A 136 -13.81 4.73 0.75
N ARG A 137 -14.63 3.71 0.47
CA ARG A 137 -16.05 3.72 0.87
C ARG A 137 -16.25 3.74 2.38
N ALA A 138 -15.42 3.00 3.12
CA ALA A 138 -15.47 3.01 4.59
C ALA A 138 -15.21 4.42 5.14
N GLU A 139 -14.18 5.10 4.64
CA GLU A 139 -13.87 6.49 4.99
C GLU A 139 -15.05 7.43 4.70
N GLU A 140 -15.66 7.34 3.51
CA GLU A 140 -16.84 8.14 3.17
C GLU A 140 -18.02 7.95 4.14
N PHE A 141 -18.25 6.72 4.61
CA PHE A 141 -19.29 6.45 5.62
C PHE A 141 -18.94 7.06 6.98
N LEU A 142 -17.67 7.04 7.39
CA LEU A 142 -17.22 7.65 8.64
C LEU A 142 -17.27 9.18 8.58
N GLU A 143 -16.89 9.80 7.46
CA GLU A 143 -17.04 11.24 7.24
C GLU A 143 -18.50 11.70 7.27
N LYS A 144 -19.42 10.89 6.73
CA LYS A 144 -20.86 11.17 6.85
C LYS A 144 -21.32 11.09 8.30
N THR A 145 -20.75 10.17 9.08
CA THR A 145 -21.05 10.01 10.51
C THR A 145 -20.61 11.24 11.32
N GLU A 146 -19.44 11.81 11.06
CA GLU A 146 -18.93 13.00 11.77
C GLU A 146 -19.83 14.23 11.64
N ARG A 147 -20.63 14.32 10.57
CA ARG A 147 -21.56 15.44 10.34
C ARG A 147 -22.80 15.38 11.26
N LEU A 148 -23.01 14.26 11.95
CA LEU A 148 -24.14 14.06 12.87
C LEU A 148 -23.84 14.60 14.27
N ARG A 149 -24.89 14.93 15.05
CA ARG A 149 -24.70 15.41 16.43
C ARG A 149 -24.57 14.22 17.37
N LEU A 150 -23.32 13.80 17.58
CA LEU A 150 -23.00 12.62 18.39
C LEU A 150 -22.46 12.96 19.78
N PRO A 151 -22.73 12.10 20.79
CA PRO A 151 -22.06 12.16 22.09
C PRO A 151 -20.54 12.08 21.97
N GLY A 152 -19.81 12.66 22.93
CA GLY A 152 -18.34 12.73 22.89
C GLY A 152 -17.65 11.36 22.78
N TRP A 153 -18.13 10.35 23.51
CA TRP A 153 -17.60 8.99 23.43
C TRP A 153 -17.79 8.36 22.04
N TYR A 154 -18.90 8.65 21.36
CA TYR A 154 -19.17 8.12 20.03
C TYR A 154 -18.28 8.80 18.98
N ARG A 155 -17.98 10.10 19.16
CA ARG A 155 -16.99 10.79 18.32
C ARG A 155 -15.61 10.18 18.46
N GLN A 156 -15.14 9.96 19.70
CA GLN A 156 -13.87 9.28 19.96
C GLN A 156 -13.80 7.91 19.27
N TYR A 157 -14.90 7.16 19.31
CA TYR A 157 -14.99 5.89 18.62
C TYR A 157 -14.94 6.02 17.09
N VAL A 158 -15.65 7.00 16.50
CA VAL A 158 -15.58 7.30 15.05
C VAL A 158 -14.17 7.73 14.64
N ASP A 159 -13.51 8.55 15.45
CA ASP A 159 -12.12 8.99 15.22
C ASP A 159 -11.17 7.77 15.16
N LEU A 160 -11.29 6.83 16.11
CA LEU A 160 -10.54 5.57 16.08
C LEU A 160 -10.86 4.72 14.84
N GLN A 161 -12.12 4.63 14.42
CA GLN A 161 -12.47 3.90 13.20
C GLN A 161 -11.83 4.53 11.96
N LYS A 162 -11.74 5.87 11.89
CA LYS A 162 -11.04 6.56 10.79
C LYS A 162 -9.55 6.26 10.80
N GLU A 163 -8.94 6.25 11.99
CA GLU A 163 -7.53 5.86 12.14
C GLU A 163 -7.28 4.43 11.67
N ILE A 164 -8.15 3.48 12.04
CA ILE A 164 -8.09 2.09 11.55
C ILE A 164 -8.18 2.04 10.02
N VAL A 165 -9.14 2.75 9.40
CA VAL A 165 -9.28 2.80 7.94
C VAL A 165 -8.01 3.38 7.29
N GLN A 166 -7.43 4.43 7.87
CA GLN A 166 -6.19 5.03 7.38
C GLN A 166 -5.02 4.04 7.44
N LYS A 167 -4.90 3.26 8.53
CA LYS A 167 -3.90 2.20 8.65
C LYS A 167 -4.10 1.09 7.63
N TYR A 168 -5.33 0.70 7.31
CA TYR A 168 -5.59 -0.24 6.21
C TYR A 168 -5.22 0.33 4.83
N LYS A 169 -5.37 1.64 4.60
CA LYS A 169 -4.90 2.29 3.35
C LYS A 169 -3.38 2.28 3.27
N GLU A 170 -2.68 2.52 4.38
CA GLU A 170 -1.22 2.38 4.49
C GLU A 170 -0.76 0.93 4.25
N TYR A 171 -1.53 -0.04 4.76
CA TYR A 171 -1.29 -1.46 4.54
C TYR A 171 -1.45 -1.83 3.06
N CYS A 172 -2.55 -1.43 2.42
CA CYS A 172 -2.78 -1.60 0.99
C CYS A 172 -1.64 -0.98 0.15
N THR A 173 -1.20 0.22 0.50
CA THR A 173 -0.07 0.91 -0.16
C THR A 173 1.24 0.12 -0.03
N SER A 174 1.48 -0.48 1.13
CA SER A 174 2.68 -1.29 1.38
C SER A 174 2.66 -2.60 0.58
N LEU A 175 1.50 -3.26 0.48
CA LEU A 175 1.30 -4.42 -0.40
C LEU A 175 1.45 -4.05 -1.89
N ARG A 176 1.01 -2.85 -2.31
CA ARG A 176 1.23 -2.37 -3.69
C ARG A 176 2.72 -2.15 -3.98
N THR A 177 3.43 -1.58 -3.01
CA THR A 177 4.88 -1.40 -3.09
C THR A 177 5.56 -2.76 -3.24
N LEU A 178 5.14 -3.76 -2.46
CA LEU A 178 5.64 -5.13 -2.55
C LEU A 178 5.36 -5.76 -3.92
N SER A 179 4.16 -5.58 -4.47
CA SER A 179 3.80 -6.02 -5.84
C SER A 179 4.74 -5.46 -6.91
N ASN A 180 4.98 -4.15 -6.85
CA ASN A 180 5.86 -3.47 -7.80
C ASN A 180 7.30 -3.99 -7.66
N ASN A 181 7.79 -4.13 -6.43
CA ASN A 181 9.14 -4.59 -6.16
C ASN A 181 9.35 -6.04 -6.61
N PHE A 182 8.40 -6.95 -6.34
CA PHE A 182 8.47 -8.31 -6.88
C PHE A 182 8.39 -8.36 -8.40
N THR A 183 7.58 -7.50 -9.03
CA THR A 183 7.52 -7.40 -10.49
C THR A 183 8.88 -7.04 -11.08
N VAL A 184 9.55 -6.02 -10.52
CA VAL A 184 10.91 -5.63 -10.93
C VAL A 184 11.89 -6.77 -10.67
N TYR A 185 11.86 -7.38 -9.49
CA TYR A 185 12.78 -8.45 -9.09
C TYR A 185 12.70 -9.68 -10.01
N TYR A 186 11.51 -10.22 -10.24
CA TYR A 186 11.35 -11.41 -11.07
C TYR A 186 11.59 -11.13 -12.56
N THR A 187 11.27 -9.92 -13.02
CA THR A 187 11.59 -9.52 -14.40
C THR A 187 13.11 -9.38 -14.57
N PHE A 188 13.80 -8.79 -13.60
CA PHE A 188 15.27 -8.75 -13.57
C PHE A 188 15.85 -10.17 -13.61
N ALA A 189 15.39 -11.06 -12.73
CA ALA A 189 15.89 -12.42 -12.63
C ALA A 189 15.69 -13.21 -13.93
N GLU A 190 14.53 -13.07 -14.59
CA GLU A 190 14.24 -13.71 -15.87
C GLU A 190 15.25 -13.28 -16.95
N TYR A 191 15.50 -11.98 -17.10
CA TYR A 191 16.48 -11.46 -18.06
C TYR A 191 17.92 -11.85 -17.71
N TYR A 192 18.28 -11.76 -16.43
CA TYR A 192 19.62 -12.14 -15.95
C TYR A 192 19.90 -13.63 -16.22
N LEU A 193 18.99 -14.52 -15.83
CA LEU A 193 19.14 -15.96 -16.05
C LEU A 193 19.07 -16.34 -17.52
N THR A 194 18.34 -15.59 -18.35
CA THR A 194 18.40 -15.74 -19.80
C THR A 194 19.79 -15.39 -20.34
N GLY A 195 20.40 -14.32 -19.84
CA GLY A 195 21.79 -13.98 -20.13
C GLY A 195 22.75 -15.08 -19.73
N GLU A 196 22.63 -15.64 -18.53
CA GLU A 196 23.49 -16.73 -18.05
C GLU A 196 23.37 -17.98 -18.95
N GLN A 197 22.15 -18.34 -19.35
CA GLN A 197 21.94 -19.47 -20.29
C GLN A 197 22.61 -19.22 -21.65
N LEU A 198 22.52 -17.99 -22.17
CA LEU A 198 23.18 -17.60 -23.42
C LEU A 198 24.71 -17.66 -23.29
N MET A 199 25.26 -17.25 -22.14
CA MET A 199 26.70 -17.37 -21.88
C MET A 199 27.17 -18.83 -21.82
N VAL A 200 26.38 -19.73 -21.23
CA VAL A 200 26.67 -21.18 -21.24
C VAL A 200 26.68 -21.72 -22.67
N ASN A 201 25.68 -21.36 -23.46
CA ASN A 201 25.60 -21.80 -24.85
C ASN A 201 26.76 -21.24 -25.70
N LEU A 202 27.18 -19.98 -25.42
CA LEU A 202 28.30 -19.32 -26.08
C LEU A 202 29.59 -20.07 -25.79
N MET A 203 29.83 -20.44 -24.53
CA MET A 203 31.01 -21.23 -24.16
C MET A 203 31.03 -22.57 -24.90
N ASN A 204 29.88 -23.27 -24.97
CA ASN A 204 29.77 -24.52 -25.71
C ASN A 204 30.00 -24.37 -27.23
N ASP A 205 29.65 -23.22 -27.82
CA ASP A 205 29.93 -22.92 -29.23
C ASP A 205 31.42 -22.58 -29.43
N MET A 206 32.03 -21.82 -28.51
CA MET A 206 33.45 -21.52 -28.55
C MET A 206 34.31 -22.77 -28.42
N ASP A 207 33.98 -23.67 -27.47
CA ASP A 207 34.67 -24.95 -27.31
C ASP A 207 34.58 -25.81 -28.58
N ARG A 208 33.39 -25.86 -29.21
CA ARG A 208 33.20 -26.51 -30.51
C ARG A 208 34.04 -25.87 -31.61
N GLY A 209 34.07 -24.54 -31.69
CA GLY A 209 34.87 -23.82 -32.66
C GLY A 209 36.35 -24.13 -32.54
N ASN A 210 36.87 -24.13 -31.31
CA ASN A 210 38.26 -24.48 -31.00
C ASN A 210 38.58 -25.93 -31.41
N ASP A 211 37.71 -26.89 -31.08
CA ASP A 211 37.84 -28.29 -31.47
C ASP A 211 37.96 -28.49 -32.99
N HIS A 212 37.18 -27.75 -33.78
CA HIS A 212 37.23 -27.80 -35.24
C HIS A 212 38.48 -27.09 -35.79
N LEU A 213 38.87 -25.96 -35.19
CA LEU A 213 40.08 -25.23 -35.55
C LEU A 213 41.34 -26.09 -35.39
N GLU A 214 41.46 -26.82 -34.27
CA GLU A 214 42.58 -27.75 -34.01
C GLU A 214 42.64 -28.91 -35.02
N ARG A 215 41.50 -29.26 -35.63
CA ARG A 215 41.39 -30.31 -36.65
C ARG A 215 41.55 -29.77 -38.08
N GLU A 216 41.91 -28.50 -38.22
CA GLU A 216 42.01 -27.78 -39.50
C GLU A 216 40.67 -27.73 -40.27
N ASP A 217 39.56 -27.86 -39.56
CA ASP A 217 38.21 -27.84 -40.11
C ASP A 217 37.61 -26.43 -40.03
N TYR A 218 38.20 -25.52 -40.82
CA TYR A 218 37.98 -24.08 -40.70
C TYR A 218 36.54 -23.66 -40.97
N THR A 219 35.85 -24.30 -41.92
CA THR A 219 34.45 -23.97 -42.24
C THR A 219 33.53 -24.18 -41.04
N PHE A 220 33.69 -25.30 -40.32
CA PHE A 220 32.89 -25.57 -39.12
C PHE A 220 33.32 -24.74 -37.91
N ALA A 221 34.61 -24.42 -37.79
CA ALA A 221 35.11 -23.49 -36.77
C ALA A 221 34.47 -22.10 -36.92
N CYS A 222 34.44 -21.55 -38.13
CA CYS A 222 33.81 -20.25 -38.42
C CYS A 222 32.33 -20.25 -38.05
N ALA A 223 31.58 -21.28 -38.49
CA ALA A 223 30.15 -21.39 -38.18
C ALA A 223 29.87 -21.44 -36.67
N ALA A 224 30.74 -22.10 -35.89
CA ALA A 224 30.64 -22.15 -34.44
C ALA A 224 30.93 -20.79 -33.79
N TYR A 225 31.97 -20.07 -34.23
CA TYR A 225 32.28 -18.73 -33.73
C TYR A 225 31.21 -17.68 -34.09
N ASP A 226 30.63 -17.75 -35.28
CA ASP A 226 29.51 -16.89 -35.68
C ASP A 226 28.26 -17.14 -34.83
N SER A 227 28.00 -18.41 -34.52
CA SER A 227 26.93 -18.79 -33.58
C SER A 227 27.21 -18.23 -32.18
N ALA A 228 28.43 -18.39 -31.66
CA ALA A 228 28.85 -17.82 -30.38
C ALA A 228 28.68 -16.28 -30.34
N LEU A 229 29.06 -15.58 -31.43
CA LEU A 229 28.92 -14.13 -31.54
C LEU A 229 27.45 -13.69 -31.54
N THR A 230 26.58 -14.45 -32.20
CA THR A 230 25.14 -14.21 -32.19
C THR A 230 24.58 -14.33 -30.77
N GLN A 231 25.00 -15.34 -30.03
CA GLN A 231 24.57 -15.54 -28.65
C GLN A 231 25.10 -14.46 -27.71
N LEU A 232 26.33 -13.99 -27.92
CA LEU A 232 26.93 -12.90 -27.15
C LEU A 232 26.14 -11.60 -27.29
N LYS A 233 25.79 -11.22 -28.52
CA LYS A 233 24.98 -10.02 -28.80
C LYS A 233 23.62 -10.09 -28.13
N GLU A 234 23.00 -11.26 -28.15
CA GLU A 234 21.73 -11.48 -27.46
C GLU A 234 21.90 -11.43 -25.93
N ALA A 235 22.99 -12.00 -25.39
CA ALA A 235 23.32 -11.95 -23.97
C ALA A 235 23.52 -10.50 -23.49
N GLN A 236 24.29 -9.70 -24.23
CA GLN A 236 24.46 -8.26 -23.96
C GLN A 236 23.10 -7.54 -23.91
N ARG A 237 22.21 -7.80 -24.88
CA ARG A 237 20.88 -7.18 -24.95
C ARG A 237 20.02 -7.51 -23.72
N VAL A 238 19.98 -8.78 -23.31
CA VAL A 238 19.18 -9.18 -22.14
C VAL A 238 19.80 -8.71 -20.83
N TYR A 239 21.13 -8.73 -20.69
CA TYR A 239 21.78 -8.16 -19.50
C TYR A 239 21.63 -6.64 -19.41
N ALA A 240 21.65 -5.91 -20.53
CA ALA A 240 21.36 -4.48 -20.55
C ALA A 240 19.94 -4.20 -20.06
N THR A 241 18.98 -5.00 -20.53
CA THR A 241 17.59 -4.92 -20.06
C THR A 241 17.49 -5.20 -18.56
N ALA A 242 18.17 -6.23 -18.06
CA ALA A 242 18.24 -6.51 -16.62
C ALA A 242 18.84 -5.32 -15.83
N SER A 243 19.95 -4.75 -16.31
CA SER A 243 20.63 -3.63 -15.65
C SER A 243 19.77 -2.36 -15.57
N HIS A 244 18.80 -2.19 -16.47
CA HIS A 244 17.85 -1.07 -16.41
C HIS A 244 16.76 -1.28 -15.36
N LEU A 245 16.46 -2.53 -14.99
CA LEU A 245 15.47 -2.87 -13.97
C LEU A 245 16.06 -2.74 -12.58
N ILE A 246 17.26 -3.29 -12.37
CA ILE A 246 18.00 -3.20 -11.11
C ILE A 246 19.43 -2.78 -11.43
N ASN A 247 19.78 -1.58 -10.98
CA ASN A 247 21.09 -1.00 -11.22
C ASN A 247 22.11 -1.58 -10.22
N LEU A 248 22.84 -2.61 -10.65
CA LEU A 248 23.92 -3.24 -9.90
C LEU A 248 25.26 -2.85 -10.51
N ALA A 249 26.26 -2.48 -9.70
CA ALA A 249 27.58 -2.15 -10.23
C ALA A 249 28.20 -3.34 -10.97
N TYR A 250 27.96 -4.57 -10.50
CA TYR A 250 28.37 -5.79 -11.19
C TYR A 250 27.87 -5.86 -12.64
N MET A 251 26.64 -5.41 -12.90
CA MET A 251 26.05 -5.45 -14.25
C MET A 251 26.73 -4.46 -15.19
N HIS A 252 27.22 -3.34 -14.67
CA HIS A 252 28.00 -2.38 -15.46
C HIS A 252 29.33 -2.99 -15.91
N ASP A 253 30.07 -3.60 -14.98
CA ASP A 253 31.34 -4.25 -15.26
C ASP A 253 31.16 -5.44 -16.21
N LEU A 254 30.09 -6.23 -16.00
CA LEU A 254 29.70 -7.32 -16.90
C LEU A 254 29.47 -6.82 -18.32
N LEU A 255 28.63 -5.81 -18.51
CA LEU A 255 28.34 -5.26 -19.84
C LEU A 255 29.58 -4.68 -20.52
N SER A 256 30.46 -4.03 -19.75
CA SER A 256 31.75 -3.56 -20.26
C SER A 256 32.60 -4.73 -20.77
N ASN A 257 32.75 -5.80 -19.97
CA ASN A 257 33.48 -7.00 -20.36
C ASN A 257 32.87 -7.71 -21.56
N LEU A 258 31.55 -7.76 -21.68
CA LEU A 258 30.89 -8.36 -22.85
C LEU A 258 31.17 -7.58 -24.14
N ASN A 259 31.43 -6.27 -24.09
CA ASN A 259 31.85 -5.51 -25.27
C ASN A 259 33.28 -5.87 -25.71
N TYR A 260 34.20 -6.05 -24.75
CA TYR A 260 35.54 -6.55 -25.04
C TYR A 260 35.47 -7.96 -25.64
N LEU A 261 34.60 -8.82 -25.08
CA LEU A 261 34.42 -10.20 -25.55
C LEU A 261 33.86 -10.22 -26.97
N GLU A 262 32.97 -9.30 -27.32
CA GLU A 262 32.40 -9.22 -28.66
C GLU A 262 33.45 -8.85 -29.69
N ARG A 263 34.31 -7.87 -29.38
CA ARG A 263 35.41 -7.49 -30.26
C ARG A 263 36.41 -8.65 -30.43
N ALA A 264 36.77 -9.30 -29.32
CA ALA A 264 37.67 -10.45 -29.34
C ALA A 264 37.10 -11.61 -30.19
N LEU A 265 35.84 -11.99 -29.95
CA LEU A 265 35.19 -13.08 -30.65
C LEU A 265 34.95 -12.76 -32.12
N TYR A 266 34.66 -11.51 -32.47
CA TYR A 266 34.58 -11.07 -33.86
C TYR A 266 35.92 -11.23 -34.57
N THR A 267 37.03 -10.80 -33.95
CA THR A 267 38.37 -10.97 -34.53
C THR A 267 38.79 -12.43 -34.64
N LEU A 268 38.40 -13.28 -33.69
CA LEU A 268 38.66 -14.73 -33.76
C LEU A 268 37.84 -15.41 -34.86
N SER A 269 36.57 -15.03 -35.03
CA SER A 269 35.75 -15.54 -36.14
C SER A 269 36.35 -15.15 -37.49
N GLU A 270 36.74 -13.89 -37.65
CA GLU A 270 37.40 -13.43 -38.88
C GLU A 270 38.76 -14.10 -39.09
N ALA A 271 39.54 -14.33 -38.03
CA ALA A 271 40.80 -15.06 -38.14
C ALA A 271 40.58 -16.48 -38.67
N ALA A 272 39.55 -17.19 -38.20
CA ALA A 272 39.18 -18.52 -38.70
C ALA A 272 38.77 -18.48 -40.18
N HIS A 273 38.04 -17.44 -40.61
CA HIS A 273 37.71 -17.25 -42.03
C HIS A 273 38.96 -17.01 -42.89
N GLN A 274 39.93 -16.25 -42.39
CA GLN A 274 41.18 -16.03 -43.10
C GLN A 274 42.01 -17.32 -43.22
N MET A 275 41.92 -18.23 -42.24
CA MET A 275 42.54 -19.56 -42.33
C MET A 275 41.89 -20.44 -43.41
N GLU A 276 40.57 -20.37 -43.58
CA GLU A 276 39.82 -21.10 -44.62
C GLU A 276 40.29 -20.73 -46.05
N VAL A 277 40.68 -19.46 -46.26
CA VAL A 277 41.23 -18.97 -47.54
C VAL A 277 42.76 -18.98 -47.59
N GLU A 278 43.41 -19.71 -46.68
CA GLU A 278 44.87 -19.88 -46.58
C GLU A 278 45.66 -18.56 -46.35
N ASN A 279 45.00 -17.51 -45.83
CA ASN A 279 45.62 -16.22 -45.51
C ASN A 279 46.14 -16.17 -44.06
N VAL A 280 47.19 -16.95 -43.81
CA VAL A 280 47.76 -17.16 -42.46
C VAL A 280 48.27 -15.86 -41.83
N GLU A 281 48.84 -14.94 -42.62
CA GLU A 281 49.38 -13.67 -42.11
C GLU A 281 48.26 -12.81 -41.50
N THR A 282 47.13 -12.69 -42.20
CA THR A 282 45.98 -11.90 -41.71
C THR A 282 45.30 -12.61 -40.54
N ALA A 283 45.17 -13.93 -40.60
CA ALA A 283 44.60 -14.72 -39.49
C ALA A 283 45.39 -14.52 -38.19
N THR A 284 46.72 -14.59 -38.26
CA THR A 284 47.60 -14.40 -37.10
C THR A 284 47.46 -13.00 -36.52
N PHE A 285 47.48 -11.97 -37.36
CA PHE A 285 47.28 -10.59 -36.92
C PHE A 285 45.94 -10.37 -36.21
N LEU A 286 44.86 -10.97 -36.74
CA LEU A 286 43.53 -10.87 -36.15
C LEU A 286 43.44 -11.61 -34.80
N ALA A 287 44.07 -12.78 -34.68
CA ALA A 287 44.14 -13.52 -33.43
C ALA A 287 44.87 -12.69 -32.34
N ASP A 288 46.01 -12.08 -32.67
CA ASP A 288 46.76 -11.19 -31.75
C ASP A 288 45.93 -9.98 -31.31
N LEU A 289 45.07 -9.46 -32.20
CA LEU A 289 44.17 -8.35 -31.87
C LEU A 289 43.08 -8.82 -30.88
N GLY A 290 42.52 -10.01 -31.10
CA GLY A 290 41.54 -10.60 -30.21
C GLY A 290 42.08 -10.88 -28.81
N GLU A 291 43.32 -11.36 -28.71
CA GLU A 291 44.00 -11.58 -27.42
C GLU A 291 44.11 -10.28 -26.61
N LYS A 292 44.50 -9.17 -27.25
CA LYS A 292 44.59 -7.86 -26.59
C LYS A 292 43.24 -7.34 -26.07
N GLU A 293 42.14 -7.66 -26.76
CA GLU A 293 40.79 -7.34 -26.29
C GLU A 293 40.44 -8.14 -25.03
N ILE A 294 40.83 -9.42 -24.96
CA ILE A 294 40.65 -10.26 -23.76
C ILE A 294 41.48 -9.73 -22.59
N GLU A 295 42.74 -9.33 -22.82
CA GLU A 295 43.60 -8.73 -21.79
C GLU A 295 43.03 -7.42 -21.22
N SER A 296 42.17 -6.74 -21.97
CA SER A 296 41.52 -5.50 -21.54
C SER A 296 40.30 -5.71 -20.63
N MET A 297 39.87 -6.96 -20.41
CA MET A 297 38.75 -7.28 -19.53
C MET A 297 39.11 -7.09 -18.05
N VAL A 298 38.15 -6.59 -17.27
CA VAL A 298 38.30 -6.44 -15.82
C VAL A 298 37.92 -7.74 -15.11
N SER A 299 38.66 -8.12 -14.07
CA SER A 299 38.29 -9.27 -13.25
C SER A 299 36.93 -9.07 -12.58
N MET A 300 35.96 -9.96 -12.82
CA MET A 300 34.65 -9.89 -12.18
C MET A 300 34.60 -10.72 -10.91
N ASN A 301 33.97 -10.17 -9.87
CA ASN A 301 33.67 -10.90 -8.64
C ASN A 301 32.20 -11.31 -8.60
N LYS A 302 31.87 -12.57 -8.90
CA LYS A 302 30.48 -13.07 -8.81
C LYS A 302 29.87 -12.94 -7.40
N LEU A 303 30.68 -12.94 -6.34
CA LEU A 303 30.20 -12.71 -4.97
C LEU A 303 29.65 -11.28 -4.79
N GLN A 304 30.17 -10.32 -5.54
CA GLN A 304 29.68 -8.94 -5.54
C GLN A 304 28.26 -8.87 -6.11
N SER A 305 27.98 -9.57 -7.22
CA SER A 305 26.61 -9.69 -7.78
C SER A 305 25.62 -10.17 -6.72
N LYS A 306 25.96 -11.29 -6.05
CA LYS A 306 25.14 -11.87 -4.98
C LYS A 306 24.90 -10.89 -3.83
N THR A 307 25.97 -10.25 -3.36
CA THR A 307 25.86 -9.31 -2.25
C THR A 307 24.91 -8.17 -2.61
N GLN A 308 25.07 -7.58 -3.80
CA GLN A 308 24.26 -6.45 -4.25
C GLN A 308 22.79 -6.82 -4.47
N ILE A 309 22.50 -7.99 -5.05
CA ILE A 309 21.11 -8.43 -5.24
C ILE A 309 20.43 -8.78 -3.92
N THR A 310 21.15 -9.39 -2.97
CA THR A 310 20.62 -9.67 -1.63
C THR A 310 20.36 -8.38 -0.85
N GLU A 311 21.23 -7.38 -0.96
CA GLU A 311 21.01 -6.06 -0.37
C GLU A 311 19.79 -5.35 -0.98
N TRP A 312 19.63 -5.45 -2.30
CA TRP A 312 18.47 -4.93 -2.99
C TRP A 312 17.19 -5.63 -2.53
N TYR A 313 17.20 -6.97 -2.46
CA TYR A 313 16.05 -7.76 -2.01
C TYR A 313 15.66 -7.39 -0.58
N LYS A 314 16.63 -7.34 0.32
CA LYS A 314 16.39 -6.92 1.71
C LYS A 314 15.75 -5.53 1.79
N SER A 315 16.32 -4.57 1.07
CA SER A 315 15.88 -3.17 1.14
C SER A 315 14.49 -2.93 0.54
N ASN A 316 14.12 -3.69 -0.49
CA ASN A 316 12.89 -3.47 -1.26
C ASN A 316 11.78 -4.48 -0.96
N ILE A 317 12.09 -5.66 -0.43
CA ILE A 317 11.11 -6.71 -0.18
C ILE A 317 11.03 -7.00 1.32
N THR A 318 12.13 -7.42 1.95
CA THR A 318 12.13 -7.78 3.38
C THR A 318 11.70 -6.63 4.28
N ASN A 319 12.28 -5.44 4.11
CA ASN A 319 11.92 -4.27 4.92
C ASN A 319 10.44 -3.85 4.71
N VAL A 320 9.85 -4.14 3.55
CA VAL A 320 8.43 -3.84 3.28
C VAL A 320 7.52 -4.84 4.01
N PHE A 321 7.90 -6.12 4.09
CA PHE A 321 7.21 -7.09 4.96
C PHE A 321 7.27 -6.66 6.43
N GLU A 322 8.42 -6.24 6.93
CA GLU A 322 8.55 -5.74 8.31
C GLU A 322 7.62 -4.55 8.60
N LYS A 323 7.48 -3.64 7.62
CA LYS A 323 6.51 -2.52 7.70
C LYS A 323 5.07 -3.02 7.72
N ILE A 324 4.74 -4.03 6.92
CA ILE A 324 3.40 -4.64 6.90
C ILE A 324 3.07 -5.25 8.27
N ASP A 325 4.00 -5.99 8.86
CA ASP A 325 3.80 -6.61 10.18
C ASP A 325 3.60 -5.57 11.29
N ALA A 326 4.34 -4.46 11.24
CA ALA A 326 4.15 -3.32 12.14
C ALA A 326 2.74 -2.70 11.97
N LEU A 327 2.31 -2.44 10.73
CA LEU A 327 0.98 -1.90 10.45
C LEU A 327 -0.14 -2.82 10.94
N LYS A 328 0.02 -4.14 10.80
CA LYS A 328 -0.96 -5.12 11.32
C LYS A 328 -1.07 -5.06 12.84
N SER A 329 0.07 -4.93 13.52
CA SER A 329 0.11 -4.80 14.98
C SER A 329 -0.60 -3.52 15.45
N GLU A 330 -0.35 -2.38 14.77
CA GLU A 330 -1.03 -1.12 15.05
C GLU A 330 -2.55 -1.21 14.82
N ILE A 331 -2.98 -1.84 13.71
CA ILE A 331 -4.40 -2.07 13.41
C ILE A 331 -5.06 -2.91 14.51
N GLU A 332 -4.39 -3.96 14.99
CA GLU A 332 -4.91 -4.81 16.06
C GLU A 332 -5.05 -4.03 17.38
N GLU A 333 -4.07 -3.21 17.73
CA GLU A 333 -4.12 -2.35 18.90
C GLU A 333 -5.30 -1.36 18.83
N LEU A 334 -5.46 -0.66 17.72
CA LEU A 334 -6.56 0.28 17.50
C LEU A 334 -7.93 -0.43 17.57
N ASN A 335 -8.03 -1.63 17.00
CA ASN A 335 -9.25 -2.44 17.09
C ASN A 335 -9.58 -2.82 18.54
N ASN A 336 -8.57 -3.11 19.35
CA ASN A 336 -8.76 -3.40 20.78
C ASN A 336 -9.18 -2.15 21.55
N GLN A 337 -8.59 -0.98 21.27
CA GLN A 337 -9.02 0.29 21.86
C GLN A 337 -10.48 0.63 21.51
N ALA A 338 -10.87 0.44 20.25
CA ALA A 338 -12.24 0.68 19.79
C ALA A 338 -13.27 -0.24 20.48
N LYS A 339 -12.91 -1.49 20.79
CA LYS A 339 -13.78 -2.41 21.56
C LYS A 339 -14.00 -1.92 22.99
N VAL A 340 -12.99 -1.34 23.64
CA VAL A 340 -13.08 -0.82 25.02
C VAL A 340 -14.03 0.38 25.11
N ILE A 341 -14.13 1.22 24.08
CA ILE A 341 -15.09 2.36 24.10
C ILE A 341 -16.54 1.88 24.02
N LEU A 342 -16.78 0.71 23.40
CA LEU A 342 -18.12 0.14 23.23
C LEU A 342 -18.56 -0.76 24.40
N SER A 343 -17.63 -1.19 25.26
CA SER A 343 -17.88 -1.99 26.47
C SER A 343 -18.19 -1.10 27.68
#